data_AF-A0A2Z6QJ47-F1
#
_entry.id   AF-A0A2Z6QJ47-F1
#
_cell.length_a   1.000
_cell.length_b   1.000
_cell.length_c   1.000
_cell.angle_alpha   90.00
_cell.angle_beta   90.00
_cell.angle_gamma   90.00
#
_symmetry.space_group_name_H-M   'P 1'
#
loop_
_entity.id
_entity.type
_entity.pdbx_description
1 polymer ?
#
loop_
_entity_poly.entity_id
_entity_poly.type
_entity_poly.pdbx_seq_one_letter_code
_entity_poly.pdbx_strand_id
1 'polypeptide(L)'
;MKIRNLLSTYAVKRNMAISTRVHENIEKGKYPGAYVYPPKKGIESKRPVTGLDFASLYPSIIMAYNLSPEKFIFDLKDADIAQNNGNNLHKIEFLFNNHIVQA
;
A
#
# COMPACT_ATOMS: atom_id res chain seq x y z
N MET A 1 16.95 10.79 -1.01
CA MET A 1 17.18 10.90 -2.48
C MET A 1 17.45 9.56 -3.19
N LYS A 2 17.86 8.47 -2.51
CA LYS A 2 18.22 7.19 -3.18
C LYS A 2 17.06 6.51 -3.94
N ILE A 3 15.88 6.38 -3.31
CA ILE A 3 14.73 5.70 -3.91
C ILE A 3 14.18 6.47 -5.12
N ARG A 4 14.02 7.79 -5.00
CA ARG A 4 13.53 8.63 -6.11
C ARG A 4 14.45 8.53 -7.33
N ASN A 5 15.77 8.61 -7.14
CA ASN A 5 16.72 8.51 -8.25
C ASN A 5 16.65 7.13 -8.91
N LEU A 6 16.54 6.06 -8.10
CA LEU A 6 16.33 4.71 -8.62
C LEU A 6 15.04 4.63 -9.45
N LEU A 7 13.92 5.10 -8.93
CA LEU A 7 12.64 5.13 -9.63
C LEU A 7 12.73 5.93 -10.95
N SER A 8 13.36 7.10 -10.93
CA SER A 8 13.59 7.93 -12.14
C SER A 8 14.38 7.19 -13.21
N THR A 9 15.45 6.49 -12.83
CA THR A 9 16.22 5.71 -13.81
C THR A 9 15.41 4.56 -14.40
N TYR A 10 14.55 3.89 -13.63
CA TYR A 10 13.66 2.86 -14.15
C TYR A 10 12.55 3.42 -15.04
N ALA A 11 11.96 4.56 -14.68
CA ALA A 11 10.90 5.21 -15.44
C ALA A 11 11.39 5.63 -16.84
N VAL A 12 12.57 6.26 -16.93
CA VAL A 12 13.19 6.63 -18.22
C VAL A 12 13.42 5.40 -19.10
N LYS A 13 13.92 4.30 -18.54
CA LYS A 13 14.11 3.03 -19.28
C LYS A 13 12.80 2.43 -19.80
N ARG A 14 11.67 2.76 -19.17
CA ARG A 14 10.33 2.28 -19.55
C ARG A 14 9.52 3.31 -20.33
N ASN A 15 10.15 4.40 -20.78
CA ASN A 15 9.49 5.51 -21.48
C ASN A 15 8.32 6.12 -20.66
N MET A 16 8.51 6.23 -19.34
CA MET A 16 7.55 6.82 -18.41
C MET A 16 8.07 8.15 -17.88
N ALA A 17 7.18 9.14 -17.77
CA ALA A 17 7.47 10.42 -17.13
C ALA A 17 7.06 10.39 -15.65
N ILE A 18 7.89 10.98 -14.78
CA ILE A 18 7.56 11.15 -13.36
C ILE A 18 6.99 12.55 -13.15
N SER A 19 5.85 12.62 -12.45
CA SER A 19 5.25 13.90 -12.07
C SER A 19 6.18 14.68 -11.14
N THR A 20 6.43 15.95 -11.49
CA THR A 20 7.13 16.93 -10.64
C THR A 20 6.17 17.84 -9.89
N ARG A 21 4.86 17.59 -10.00
CA ARG A 21 3.83 18.42 -9.35
C ARG A 21 4.01 18.40 -7.84
N VAL A 22 4.08 19.58 -7.26
CA VAL A 22 3.98 19.77 -5.82
C VAL A 22 2.50 19.80 -5.48
N HIS A 23 2.04 18.89 -4.63
CA HIS A 23 0.68 18.94 -4.13
C HIS A 23 0.57 20.07 -3.09
N GLU A 24 -0.21 21.10 -3.41
CA GLU A 24 -0.39 22.27 -2.53
C GLU A 24 -1.41 22.00 -1.42
N ASN A 25 -2.41 21.16 -1.69
CA ASN A 25 -3.49 20.82 -0.75
C ASN A 25 -3.38 19.36 -0.27
N ILE A 26 -2.26 19.02 0.37
CA ILE A 26 -2.12 17.70 1.00
C ILE A 26 -2.97 17.69 2.26
N GLU A 27 -4.00 16.84 2.26
CA GLU A 27 -4.80 16.61 3.45
C GLU A 27 -3.89 16.07 4.57
N LYS A 28 -3.81 16.83 5.67
CA LYS A 28 -3.00 16.44 6.83
C LYS A 28 -3.77 15.40 7.63
N GLY A 29 -3.15 14.26 7.87
CA GLY A 29 -3.75 13.17 8.63
C GLY A 29 -2.77 12.02 8.78
N LYS A 30 -3.09 11.07 9.65
CA LYS A 30 -2.35 9.81 9.76
C LYS A 30 -3.25 8.69 9.25
N TYR A 31 -2.72 7.90 8.32
CA TYR A 31 -3.36 6.64 7.94
C TYR A 31 -3.32 5.65 9.12
N PRO A 32 -4.31 4.74 9.23
CA PRO A 32 -4.22 3.61 10.14
C PRO A 32 -2.92 2.85 9.90
N GLY A 33 -2.15 2.65 10.97
CA GLY A 33 -0.87 1.95 10.92
C GLY A 33 -1.02 0.43 11.05
N ALA A 34 0.05 -0.22 11.53
CA ALA A 34 0.02 -1.64 11.82
C ALA A 34 -0.97 -1.97 12.95
N TYR A 35 -1.60 -3.13 12.85
CA TYR A 35 -2.34 -3.73 13.95
C TYR A 35 -1.36 -4.37 14.94
N VAL A 36 -1.52 -4.07 16.23
CA VAL A 36 -0.73 -4.69 17.31
C VAL A 36 -1.66 -5.54 18.15
N TYR A 37 -1.45 -6.86 18.13
CA TYR A 37 -2.18 -7.76 18.99
C TYR A 37 -1.74 -7.58 20.45
N PRO A 38 -2.68 -7.44 21.42
CA PRO A 38 -2.32 -7.25 22.82
C PRO A 38 -1.46 -8.40 23.37
N PRO A 39 -0.35 -8.10 24.08
CA PRO A 39 0.53 -9.14 24.59
C PRO A 39 -0.11 -9.89 25.76
N LYS A 40 0.06 -11.22 25.79
CA LYS A 40 -0.23 -12.03 26.98
C LYS A 40 0.95 -11.92 27.94
N LYS A 41 0.75 -11.27 29.09
CA LYS A 41 1.78 -11.06 30.11
C LYS A 41 1.99 -12.31 30.98
N GLY A 42 3.21 -12.51 31.46
CA GLY A 42 3.58 -13.62 32.34
C GLY A 42 4.81 -14.38 31.84
N ILE A 43 5.28 -15.34 32.63
CA ILE A 43 6.38 -16.24 32.26
C ILE A 43 5.75 -17.55 31.75
N GLU A 44 6.08 -17.94 30.51
CA GLU A 44 5.68 -19.24 29.96
C GLU A 44 6.82 -20.25 30.20
N SER A 45 6.61 -21.15 31.17
CA SER A 45 7.59 -22.17 31.56
C SER A 45 7.25 -23.57 31.08
N LYS A 46 6.06 -23.79 30.51
CA LYS A 46 5.56 -25.13 30.16
C LYS A 46 5.90 -25.53 28.73
N ARG A 47 6.18 -24.58 27.85
CA ARG A 47 6.44 -24.82 26.42
C ARG A 47 7.35 -23.76 25.81
N PRO A 48 8.13 -24.10 24.77
CA PRO A 48 8.87 -23.11 23.98
C PRO A 48 7.95 -22.08 23.32
N VAL A 49 8.44 -20.85 23.19
CA VAL A 49 7.77 -19.76 22.48
C VAL A 49 8.51 -19.52 21.15
N THR A 50 7.80 -19.69 20.03
CA THR A 50 8.36 -19.47 18.69
C THR A 50 8.04 -18.06 18.20
N GLY A 51 9.04 -17.37 17.67
CA GLY A 51 8.87 -16.10 16.96
C GLY A 51 8.80 -16.34 15.46
N LEU A 52 7.60 -16.20 14.87
CA LEU A 52 7.41 -16.19 13.43
C LEU A 52 7.36 -14.74 12.94
N ASP A 53 8.09 -14.45 11.88
CA ASP A 53 8.10 -13.13 11.25
C ASP A 53 8.06 -13.25 9.73
N PHE A 54 7.54 -12.21 9.07
CA PHE A 54 7.47 -12.14 7.61
C PHE A 54 8.74 -11.52 7.03
N ALA A 55 9.38 -12.23 6.10
CA ALA A 55 10.47 -11.66 5.33
C ALA A 55 9.95 -10.50 4.45
N SER A 56 10.38 -9.28 4.75
CA SER A 56 10.06 -8.07 3.98
C SER A 56 8.56 -7.85 3.79
N LEU A 57 7.78 -7.86 4.88
CA LEU A 57 6.31 -7.75 4.87
C LEU A 57 5.75 -6.73 3.86
N TYR A 58 6.10 -5.44 3.98
CA TYR A 58 5.54 -4.40 3.11
C TYR A 58 5.97 -4.55 1.64
N PRO A 59 7.27 -4.71 1.29
CA PRO A 59 7.66 -5.00 -0.09
C PRO A 59 6.94 -6.22 -0.69
N SER A 60 6.80 -7.30 0.08
CA SER A 60 6.12 -8.52 -0.36
C SER A 60 4.63 -8.25 -0.67
N ILE A 61 3.93 -7.50 0.18
CA ILE A 61 2.54 -7.08 -0.06
C ILE A 61 2.43 -6.17 -1.29
N ILE A 62 3.32 -5.19 -1.43
CA ILE A 62 3.35 -4.25 -2.56
C ILE A 62 3.46 -5.01 -3.88
N MET A 63 4.35 -6.00 -3.96
CA MET A 63 4.51 -6.83 -5.16
C MET A 63 3.35 -7.78 -5.40
N ALA A 64 2.85 -8.44 -4.34
CA ALA A 64 1.78 -9.44 -4.45
C ALA A 64 0.47 -8.85 -4.98
N TYR A 65 0.14 -7.61 -4.57
CA TYR A 65 -1.09 -6.92 -4.97
C TYR A 65 -0.87 -5.82 -6.01
N ASN A 66 0.33 -5.75 -6.60
CA ASN A 66 0.68 -4.74 -7.62
C ASN A 66 0.38 -3.30 -7.17
N LEU A 67 0.68 -2.98 -5.90
CA LEU A 67 0.41 -1.67 -5.32
C LEU A 67 1.41 -0.65 -5.87
N SER A 68 0.90 0.33 -6.61
CA SER A 68 1.68 1.47 -7.10
C SER A 68 0.76 2.68 -7.19
N PRO A 69 1.24 3.92 -6.98
CA PRO A 69 0.42 5.12 -7.13
C PRO A 69 -0.34 5.20 -8.45
N GLU A 70 0.22 4.63 -9.53
CA GLU A 70 -0.34 4.62 -10.88
C GLU A 70 -1.36 3.49 -11.12
N LYS A 71 -1.61 2.63 -10.11
CA LYS A 71 -2.52 1.47 -10.22
C LYS A 71 -3.83 1.65 -9.44
N PHE A 72 -3.99 2.75 -8.71
CA PHE A 72 -5.24 3.06 -8.03
C PHE A 72 -6.29 3.61 -9.00
N ILE A 73 -7.52 3.13 -8.88
CA ILE A 73 -8.67 3.58 -9.64
C ILE A 73 -9.71 4.09 -8.64
N PHE A 74 -9.94 5.39 -8.60
CA PHE A 74 -10.87 6.00 -7.64
C PHE A 74 -12.30 6.13 -8.18
N ASP A 75 -12.48 6.13 -9.50
CA ASP A 75 -13.79 6.21 -10.14
C ASP A 75 -14.35 4.80 -10.42
N LEU A 76 -15.59 4.55 -9.98
CA LEU A 76 -16.24 3.25 -10.14
C LEU A 76 -16.44 2.86 -11.61
N LYS A 77 -16.69 3.81 -12.51
CA LYS A 77 -16.86 3.52 -13.94
C LYS A 77 -15.55 3.04 -14.55
N ASP A 78 -14.43 3.66 -14.18
CA ASP A 78 -13.11 3.23 -14.62
C ASP A 78 -12.77 1.83 -14.08
N ALA A 79 -13.21 1.52 -12.85
CA ALA A 79 -13.06 0.20 -12.26
C ALA A 79 -13.89 -0.85 -13.02
N ASP A 80 -15.14 -0.54 -13.37
CA ASP A 80 -16.00 -1.42 -14.17
C ASP A 80 -15.38 -1.70 -15.55
N ILE A 81 -14.84 -0.67 -16.21
CA ILE A 81 -14.13 -0.80 -17.49
C ILE A 81 -12.91 -1.72 -17.33
N ALA A 82 -12.10 -1.50 -16.29
CA ALA A 82 -10.91 -2.31 -16.04
C ALA A 82 -11.27 -3.79 -15.77
N GLN A 83 -12.33 -4.04 -15.01
CA GLN A 83 -12.80 -5.39 -14.72
C GLN A 83 -13.38 -6.08 -15.97
N ASN A 84 -14.16 -5.36 -16.79
CA ASN A 84 -14.66 -5.87 -18.07
C ASN A 84 -13.54 -6.19 -19.07
N ASN A 85 -12.41 -5.49 -18.98
CA ASN A 85 -11.20 -5.79 -19.75
C ASN A 85 -10.40 -6.99 -19.18
N GLY A 86 -10.93 -7.70 -18.19
CA GLY A 86 -10.34 -8.91 -17.62
C GLY A 86 -9.28 -8.66 -16.54
N ASN A 87 -9.17 -7.44 -16.00
CA ASN A 87 -8.24 -7.15 -14.90
C ASN A 87 -8.82 -7.60 -13.56
N ASN A 88 -7.97 -8.20 -12.72
CA ASN A 88 -8.31 -8.48 -11.34
C ASN A 88 -8.11 -7.22 -10.49
N LEU A 89 -9.17 -6.78 -9.80
CA LEU A 89 -9.16 -5.58 -8.97
C LEU A 89 -9.31 -5.97 -7.49
N HIS A 90 -8.60 -5.24 -6.63
CA HIS A 90 -8.65 -5.40 -5.19
C HIS A 90 -9.23 -4.15 -4.56
N LYS A 91 -10.43 -4.25 -3.99
CA LYS A 91 -11.06 -3.14 -3.27
C LYS A 91 -10.23 -2.78 -2.04
N ILE A 92 -9.89 -1.51 -1.90
CA ILE A 92 -9.20 -0.93 -0.75
C ILE A 92 -10.14 0.04 -0.06
N GLU A 93 -10.37 -0.16 1.24
CA GLU A 93 -11.30 0.64 2.02
C GLU A 93 -10.73 0.91 3.42
N PHE A 94 -10.59 2.18 3.79
CA PHE A 94 -10.13 2.57 5.13
C PHE A 94 -10.66 3.93 5.56
N LEU A 95 -10.73 4.14 6.88
CA LEU A 95 -11.09 5.41 7.49
C LEU A 95 -9.89 6.37 7.47
N PHE A 96 -10.09 7.57 6.94
CA PHE A 96 -9.12 8.67 6.96
C PHE A 96 -9.86 9.96 7.27
N ASN A 97 -9.40 10.74 8.25
CA ASN A 97 -10.01 12.04 8.61
C ASN A 97 -11.56 12.02 8.62
N ASN A 98 -12.13 11.02 9.30
CA ASN A 98 -13.57 10.84 9.50
C ASN A 98 -14.40 10.55 8.23
N HIS A 99 -13.76 10.22 7.10
CA HIS A 99 -14.43 9.72 5.91
C HIS A 99 -13.80 8.41 5.45
N ILE A 100 -14.56 7.62 4.69
CA ILE A 100 -14.07 6.37 4.13
C ILE A 100 -13.42 6.69 2.79
N VAL A 101 -12.15 6.32 2.64
CA VAL A 101 -11.45 6.32 1.35
C VAL A 101 -11.66 4.96 0.72
N GLN A 102 -12.08 4.95 -0.54
CA GLN A 102 -12.28 3.75 -1.34
C GLN A 102 -11.52 3.86 -2.66
N ALA A 103 -10.88 2.77 -3.06
CA ALA A 103 -10.17 2.60 -4.33
C ALA A 103 -10.19 1.13 -4.77
#